data_AF-A0A6V7IIW5-F1
#
_entry.id   AF-A0A6V7IIW5-F1
#
_cell.length_a   1.000
_cell.length_b   1.000
_cell.length_c   1.000
_cell.angle_alpha   90.00
_cell.angle_beta   90.00
_cell.angle_gamma   90.00
#
_symmetry.space_group_name_H-M   'P 1'
#
loop_
_entity.id
_entity.type
_entity.pdbx_description
1 polymer ?
#
loop_
_entity_poly.entity_id
_entity_poly.type
_entity_poly.pdbx_seq_one_letter_code
_entity_poly.pdbx_strand_id
1 'polypeptide(L)'
;WAFSVTKQEVSWVASLSMLGAWFGAMIGDWIMRRGRRLALRLTSLPLAAVWILTGIAPCVELVFTTSFIGGLCCAVITMVAQ
;
A
#
# COMPACT_ATOMS: atom_id res chain seq x y z
N TRP A 1 -14.44 17.59 -12.68
CA TRP A 1 -13.61 16.54 -13.30
C TRP A 1 -13.89 15.23 -12.59
N ALA A 2 -14.89 14.48 -13.07
CA ALA A 2 -15.17 13.13 -12.57
C ALA A 2 -14.40 12.16 -13.47
N PHE A 3 -13.29 11.62 -12.97
CA PHE A 3 -12.66 10.46 -13.58
C PHE A 3 -13.71 9.34 -13.56
N SER A 4 -14.26 8.98 -14.72
CA SER A 4 -15.20 7.87 -14.84
C SER A 4 -14.39 6.57 -14.75
N VAL A 5 -14.07 6.19 -13.51
CA VAL A 5 -13.38 4.94 -13.22
C VAL A 5 -14.39 3.81 -13.45
N THR A 6 -14.12 2.96 -14.43
CA THR A 6 -14.96 1.80 -14.75
C THR A 6 -15.02 0.85 -13.55
N LYS A 7 -16.16 0.19 -13.31
CA LYS A 7 -16.33 -0.78 -12.21
C LYS A 7 -15.22 -1.85 -12.17
N GLN A 8 -14.72 -2.23 -13.35
CA GLN A 8 -13.61 -3.17 -13.53
C GLN A 8 -12.32 -2.68 -12.85
N GLU A 9 -11.95 -1.40 -13.06
CA GLU A 9 -10.74 -0.80 -12.50
C GLU A 9 -10.80 -0.76 -10.97
N VAL A 10 -11.97 -0.45 -10.42
CA VAL A 10 -12.20 -0.48 -8.96
C VAL A 10 -11.99 -1.90 -8.40
N SER A 11 -12.46 -2.92 -9.12
CA SER A 11 -12.22 -4.32 -8.72
C SER A 11 -10.72 -4.65 -8.72
N TRP A 12 -10.00 -4.25 -9.76
CA TRP A 12 -8.55 -4.47 -9.85
C TRP A 12 -7.78 -3.75 -8.75
N VAL A 13 -8.18 -2.52 -8.39
CA VAL A 13 -7.62 -1.77 -7.25
C VAL A 13 -7.76 -2.55 -5.94
N ALA A 14 -8.94 -3.11 -5.68
CA ALA A 14 -9.19 -3.91 -4.48
C ALA A 14 -8.35 -5.20 -4.46
N SER A 15 -8.31 -5.92 -5.59
CA SER A 15 -7.50 -7.14 -5.72
C SER A 15 -6.01 -6.86 -5.54
N LEU A 16 -5.48 -5.77 -6.12
CA LEU A 16 -4.09 -5.37 -5.96
C LEU A 16 -3.77 -4.94 -4.52
N SER A 17 -4.71 -4.29 -3.84
CA SER A 17 -4.55 -3.94 -2.42
C SER A 17 -4.44 -5.19 -1.54
N MET A 18 -5.29 -6.20 -1.80
CA MET A 18 -5.22 -7.49 -1.10
C MET A 18 -3.91 -8.23 -1.42
N LEU A 19 -3.48 -8.22 -2.68
CA LEU A 19 -2.21 -8.82 -3.09
C LEU A 19 -1.03 -8.13 -2.39
N GLY A 20 -1.02 -6.80 -2.38
CA GLY A 20 -0.04 -5.98 -1.69
C GLY A 20 0.00 -6.30 -0.19
N ALA A 21 -1.16 -6.40 0.46
CA ALA A 21 -1.26 -6.76 1.86
C ALA A 21 -0.71 -8.16 2.16
N TRP A 22 -0.95 -9.13 1.26
CA TRP A 22 -0.44 -10.49 1.39
C TRP A 22 1.10 -10.52 1.35
N PHE A 23 1.70 -9.83 0.38
CA PHE A 23 3.16 -9.67 0.33
C PHE A 23 3.69 -8.84 1.51
N GLY A 24 2.96 -7.81 1.92
CA GLY A 24 3.30 -6.97 3.07
C GLY A 24 3.35 -7.74 4.38
N ALA A 25 2.44 -8.70 4.59
CA ALA A 25 2.50 -9.57 5.76
C ALA A 25 3.77 -10.44 5.75
N MET A 26 4.13 -11.05 4.61
CA MET A 26 5.34 -11.88 4.49
C MET A 26 6.62 -11.07 4.71
N ILE A 27 6.70 -9.89 4.08
CA ILE A 27 7.85 -8.98 4.22
C ILE A 27 7.90 -8.38 5.63
N GLY A 28 6.73 -8.05 6.19
CA GLY A 28 6.57 -7.48 7.53
C GLY A 28 7.15 -8.39 8.61
N ASP A 29 6.88 -9.70 8.53
CA ASP A 29 7.46 -10.68 9.46
C ASP A 29 9.00 -10.70 9.39
N TRP A 30 9.58 -10.67 8.17
CA TRP A 30 11.03 -10.58 8.01
C TRP A 30 11.58 -9.29 8.63
N ILE A 31 10.96 -8.14 8.33
CA ILE A 31 11.41 -6.84 8.84
C ILE A 31 11.28 -6.77 10.37
N MET A 32 10.23 -7.36 10.97
CA MET A 32 10.07 -7.43 12.42
C MET A 32 11.21 -8.19 13.09
N ARG A 33 11.74 -9.25 12.48
CA ARG A 33 12.94 -9.96 12.98
C ARG A 33 14.19 -9.08 13.01
N ARG A 34 14.31 -8.08 12.13
CA ARG A 34 15.43 -7.11 12.10
C ARG A 34 15.25 -5.95 13.08
N GLY A 35 14.03 -5.69 13.53
CA GLY A 35 13.75 -4.72 14.59
C GLY A 35 12.55 -3.81 14.31
N ARG A 36 11.65 -3.73 15.30
CA ARG A 36 10.37 -3.00 15.23
C ARG A 36 10.49 -1.51 14.85
N ARG A 37 11.53 -0.83 15.36
CA ARG A 37 11.77 0.61 15.05
C ARG A 37 12.21 0.86 13.61
N LEU A 38 12.84 -0.13 12.99
CA LEU A 38 13.29 -0.06 11.60
C LEU A 38 12.10 -0.30 10.67
N ALA A 39 11.22 -1.23 11.03
CA ALA A 39 9.94 -1.46 10.36
C ALA A 39 9.09 -0.19 10.26
N LEU A 40 8.83 0.48 11.38
CA LEU A 40 8.03 1.71 11.42
C LEU A 40 8.59 2.83 10.56
N ARG A 41 9.92 3.02 10.58
CA ARG A 41 10.57 4.08 9.78
C ARG A 41 10.57 3.75 8.30
N LEU A 42 10.76 2.49 7.94
CA LEU A 42 10.73 2.05 6.55
C LEU A 42 9.34 2.11 5.94
N THR A 43 8.27 1.99 6.73
CA THR A 43 6.89 1.98 6.20
C THR A 43 6.16 3.30 6.32
N SER A 44 6.46 4.14 7.32
CA SER A 44 5.76 5.43 7.48
C SER A 44 6.06 6.41 6.35
N LEU A 45 7.32 6.46 5.90
CA LEU A 45 7.75 7.31 4.78
C LEU A 45 7.06 6.94 3.46
N PRO A 46 7.10 5.67 2.98
CA PRO A 46 6.41 5.30 1.75
C PRO A 46 4.89 5.38 1.90
N LEU A 47 4.31 5.13 3.09
CA LEU A 47 2.86 5.30 3.28
C LEU A 47 2.44 6.76 3.05
N ALA A 48 3.17 7.72 3.62
CA ALA A 48 2.90 9.14 3.39
C ALA A 48 3.04 9.52 1.90
N ALA A 49 4.09 9.00 1.23
CA ALA A 49 4.29 9.21 -0.19
C ALA A 49 3.16 8.62 -1.05
N VAL A 50 2.69 7.41 -0.72
CA VAL A 50 1.57 6.73 -1.40
C VAL A 50 0.27 7.53 -1.30
N TRP A 51 -0.02 8.09 -0.12
CA TRP A 51 -1.19 8.94 0.07
C TRP A 51 -1.12 10.21 -0.78
N ILE A 52 0.04 10.86 -0.83
CA ILE A 52 0.26 12.05 -1.67
C ILE A 52 0.13 11.69 -3.15
N LEU A 53 0.75 10.58 -3.60
CA LEU A 53 0.64 10.12 -4.98
C LEU A 53 -0.81 9.79 -5.36
N THR A 54 -1.58 9.18 -4.45
CA THR A 54 -2.99 8.83 -4.71
C THR A 54 -3.86 10.08 -4.86
N GLY A 55 -3.60 11.13 -4.06
CA GLY A 55 -4.33 12.39 -4.14
C GLY A 55 -4.05 13.18 -5.43
N ILE A 56 -2.86 13.03 -6.01
CA ILE A 56 -2.45 13.75 -7.22
C ILE A 56 -2.60 12.89 -8.48
N ALA A 57 -2.88 11.58 -8.34
CA ALA A 57 -2.83 10.59 -9.41
C ALA A 57 -3.60 11.03 -10.67
N PRO A 58 -2.91 11.40 -11.76
CA PRO A 58 -3.55 11.79 -13.02
C PRO A 58 -3.97 10.59 -13.88
N CYS A 59 -3.54 9.37 -13.53
CA CYS A 59 -3.69 8.16 -14.34
C CYS A 59 -4.11 6.95 -13.50
N VAL A 60 -4.87 6.03 -14.09
CA VAL A 60 -5.38 4.82 -13.40
C VAL A 60 -4.23 3.88 -13.01
N GLU A 61 -3.15 3.83 -13.80
CA GLU A 61 -1.94 3.07 -13.48
C GLU A 61 -1.27 3.51 -12.18
N LEU A 62 -1.28 4.82 -11.90
CA LEU A 62 -0.77 5.34 -10.63
C LEU A 62 -1.66 4.91 -9.47
N VAL A 63 -2.98 4.86 -9.66
CA VAL A 63 -3.90 4.34 -8.64
C VAL A 63 -3.67 2.86 -8.36
N PHE A 64 -3.37 2.06 -9.39
CA PHE A 64 -3.04 0.64 -9.21
C PHE A 64 -1.74 0.44 -8.42
N THR A 65 -0.69 1.18 -8.76
CA THR A 65 0.59 1.09 -8.06
C THR A 65 0.49 1.58 -6.61
N THR A 66 -0.21 2.69 -6.36
CA THR A 66 -0.42 3.20 -5.00
C THR A 66 -1.29 2.25 -4.17
N SER A 67 -2.26 1.58 -4.77
CA SER A 67 -3.10 0.58 -4.10
C SER A 67 -2.29 -0.64 -3.66
N PHE A 68 -1.43 -1.16 -4.54
CA PHE A 68 -0.54 -2.27 -4.20
C PHE A 68 0.45 -1.89 -3.09
N ILE A 69 1.16 -0.76 -3.24
CA ILE A 69 2.15 -0.30 -2.26
C ILE A 69 1.48 0.09 -0.94
N GLY A 70 0.30 0.73 -1.02
CA GLY A 70 -0.52 1.10 0.14
C GLY A 70 -0.98 -0.12 0.92
N GLY A 71 -1.50 -1.16 0.23
CA GLY A 71 -1.85 -2.44 0.85
C GLY A 71 -0.66 -3.09 1.55
N LEU A 72 0.50 -3.09 0.88
CA LEU A 72 1.76 -3.63 1.43
C LEU A 72 2.20 -2.88 2.69
N CYS A 73 2.25 -1.55 2.64
CA CYS A 73 2.68 -0.72 3.77
C CYS A 73 1.71 -0.81 4.94
N CYS A 74 0.40 -0.77 4.69
CA CYS A 74 -0.63 -0.92 5.72
C CYS A 74 -0.51 -2.27 6.43
N ALA A 75 -0.32 -3.37 5.70
CA ALA A 75 -0.17 -4.70 6.30
C ALA A 75 1.04 -4.77 7.24
N VAL A 76 2.20 -4.26 6.82
CA VAL A 76 3.41 -4.22 7.66
C VAL A 76 3.18 -3.36 8.91
N ILE A 77 2.55 -2.19 8.78
CA ILE A 77 2.25 -1.31 9.92
C ILE A 77 1.31 -2.00 10.91
N THR A 78 0.26 -2.65 10.42
CA THR A 78 -0.67 -3.41 11.27
C THR A 78 0.05 -4.51 12.02
N MET A 79 0.95 -5.27 11.38
CA MET A 79 1.73 -6.30 12.07
C MET A 79 2.68 -5.73 13.13
N VAL A 80 3.20 -4.54 12.93
CA VAL A 80 4.07 -3.87 13.91
C VAL A 80 3.27 -3.26 15.07
N ALA A 81 2.02 -2.87 14.82
CA ALA A 81 1.11 -2.34 15.82
C ALA A 81 0.49 -3.43 16.72
N GLN A 82 0.45 -4.67 16.23
CA GLN A 82 0.07 -5.88 16.98
C GLN A 82 1.18 -6.28 17.95
#